data_AF-A0AAD6LJA7-F1
#
_entry.id   AF-A0AAD6LJA7-F1
#
_cell.length_a   1.000
_cell.length_b   1.000
_cell.length_c   1.000
_cell.angle_alpha   90.00
_cell.angle_beta   90.00
_cell.angle_gamma   90.00
#
_symmetry.space_group_name_H-M   'P 1'
#
loop_
_entity.id
_entity.type
_entity.pdbx_description
1 polymer ?
#
loop_
_entity_poly.entity_id
_entity_poly.type
_entity_poly.pdbx_seq_one_letter_code
_entity_poly.pdbx_strand_id
1 'polypeptide(L)' 'MSSTPPSTTCCSKLKEQEPCLCGYLKDPSLKQFVSSPGATKVARDCGVPYPSC' A
#
# COMPACT_ATOMS: atom_id res chain seq x y z
N MET A 1 18.05 -8.71 0.31
CA MET A 1 16.93 -8.00 -0.37
C MET A 1 17.32 -6.53 -0.47
N SER A 2 17.79 -6.06 -1.62
CA SER A 2 18.07 -4.63 -1.81
C SER A 2 16.74 -3.89 -1.84
N SER A 3 16.52 -2.93 -0.95
CA SER A 3 15.29 -2.15 -0.94
C SER A 3 15.52 -0.82 -1.64
N THR A 4 15.25 -0.79 -2.94
CA THR A 4 15.14 0.46 -3.70
C THR A 4 13.96 1.27 -3.14
N PRO A 5 14.14 2.55 -2.79
CA PRO A 5 13.03 3.39 -2.36
C PRO A 5 12.00 3.53 -3.48
N PRO A 6 10.69 3.64 -3.14
CA PRO A 6 9.65 3.85 -4.14
C PRO A 6 9.86 5.18 -4.87
N SER A 7 9.53 5.20 -6.17
CA SER A 7 9.59 6.44 -6.95
C SER A 7 8.47 7.40 -6.56
N THR A 8 8.67 8.69 -6.83
CA THR A 8 7.65 9.73 -6.60
C THR A 8 6.33 9.39 -7.31
N THR A 9 6.40 8.92 -8.56
CA THR A 9 5.21 8.52 -9.32
C THR A 9 4.47 7.36 -8.67
N CYS A 10 5.18 6.36 -8.14
CA CYS A 10 4.59 5.25 -7.41
C CYS A 10 3.82 5.77 -6.18
N CYS A 11 4.46 6.60 -5.35
CA CYS A 11 3.82 7.13 -4.15
C CYS A 11 2.63 8.04 -4.46
N SER A 12 2.70 8.87 -5.51
CA SER A 12 1.55 9.69 -5.93
C SER A 12 0.34 8.82 -6.30
N LYS A 13 0.56 7.74 -7.06
CA LYS A 13 -0.51 6.80 -7.43
C LYS A 13 -1.03 5.97 -6.28
N LEU A 14 -0.18 5.64 -5.30
CA LEU A 14 -0.62 4.94 -4.11
C LEU A 14 -1.54 5.83 -3.24
N LYS A 15 -1.19 7.12 -3.08
CA LYS A 15 -2.02 8.10 -2.35
C LYS A 15 -3.39 8.30 -2.98
N GLU A 16 -3.46 8.35 -4.31
CA GLU A 16 -4.75 8.40 -5.03
C GLU A 16 -5.67 7.20 -4.71
N GLN A 17 -5.08 6.05 -4.37
CA GLN A 17 -5.81 4.80 -4.08
C GLN A 17 -6.17 4.62 -2.60
N GLU A 18 -5.71 5.49 -1.70
CA GLU A 18 -5.98 5.42 -0.26
C GLU A 18 -7.46 5.10 0.09
N PRO A 19 -8.49 5.77 -0.48
CA PRO A 19 -9.89 5.45 -0.17
C PRO A 19 -10.31 4.03 -0.59
N CYS A 20 -9.62 3.41 -1.54
CA CYS A 20 -9.93 2.08 -2.07
C CYS A 20 -9.29 0.95 -1.23
N LEU A 21 -8.23 1.24 -0.46
CA LEU A 21 -7.45 0.22 0.23
C LEU A 21 -8.29 -0.63 1.21
N CYS A 22 -9.30 -0.03 1.84
CA CYS A 22 -10.25 -0.77 2.67
C CYS A 22 -11.05 -1.82 1.88
N GLY A 23 -11.44 -1.49 0.65
CA GLY A 23 -12.11 -2.43 -0.24
C GLY A 23 -11.18 -3.60 -0.57
N TYR A 24 -9.91 -3.29 -0.87
CA TYR A 24 -8.91 -4.33 -1.18
C TYR A 24 -8.61 -5.24 0.01
N LEU A 25 -8.65 -4.74 1.24
CA LEU A 25 -8.48 -5.57 2.45
C LEU A 25 -9.66 -6.51 2.71
N LYS A 26 -10.86 -6.13 2.25
CA LYS A 26 -12.09 -6.94 2.37
C LYS A 26 -12.20 -7.99 1.26
N ASP A 27 -11.53 -7.78 0.13
CA ASP A 27 -11.46 -8.74 -0.96
C ASP A 27 -10.37 -9.81 -0.67
N PRO A 28 -10.73 -11.10 -0.48
CA PRO A 28 -9.75 -12.16 -0.19
C PRO A 28 -8.69 -12.32 -1.27
N SER A 29 -9.02 -12.02 -2.54
CA SER A 29 -8.08 -12.13 -3.66
C SER A 29 -7.03 -11.02 -3.63
N LEU A 30 -7.36 -9.85 -3.08
CA LEU A 30 -6.49 -8.68 -3.04
C LEU A 30 -5.77 -8.49 -1.70
N LYS A 31 -6.39 -8.97 -0.61
CA LYS A 31 -5.91 -8.80 0.77
C LYS A 31 -4.45 -9.18 0.93
N GLN A 32 -4.05 -10.32 0.37
CA GLN A 32 -2.68 -10.83 0.45
C GLN A 32 -1.61 -9.86 -0.06
N PHE A 33 -1.95 -9.02 -1.07
CA PHE A 33 -1.02 -8.04 -1.62
C PHE A 33 -0.90 -6.83 -0.71
N VAL A 34 -2.03 -6.34 -0.18
CA VAL A 34 -2.10 -5.13 0.66
C VAL A 34 -1.63 -5.40 2.10
N SER A 35 -1.80 -6.62 2.61
CA SER A 35 -1.37 -7.02 3.97
C SER A 35 0.04 -7.62 4.01
N SER A 36 0.79 -7.63 2.90
CA SER A 36 2.14 -8.16 2.87
C SER A 36 3.13 -7.23 3.60
N PRO A 37 4.20 -7.75 4.23
CA PRO A 37 5.22 -6.90 4.87
C PRO A 37 5.85 -5.88 3.91
N GLY A 38 5.97 -6.25 2.63
CA GLY A 38 6.46 -5.37 1.58
C GLY A 38 5.51 -4.20 1.32
N ALA A 39 4.20 -4.47 1.22
CA ALA A 39 3.20 -3.42 1.06
C ALA A 39 3.14 -2.48 2.27
N THR A 40 3.22 -3.01 3.49
CA THR A 40 3.29 -2.18 4.70
C THR A 40 4.51 -1.25 4.70
N LYS A 41 5.67 -1.75 4.26
CA LYS A 41 6.88 -0.93 4.11
C LYS A 41 6.69 0.16 3.06
N VAL A 42 6.16 -0.17 1.88
CA VAL A 42 5.90 0.82 0.80
C VAL A 42 4.89 1.88 1.25
N ALA A 43 3.82 1.49 1.93
CA ALA A 43 2.83 2.42 2.46
C ALA A 43 3.48 3.42 3.43
N ARG A 44 4.31 2.93 4.37
CA ARG A 44 5.08 3.79 5.28
C ARG A 44 6.04 4.72 4.54
N ASP A 45 6.83 4.18 3.62
CA ASP A 45 7.83 4.95 2.88
C ASP A 45 7.19 6.01 1.96
N CYS A 46 5.95 5.78 1.48
CA CYS A 46 5.16 6.75 0.71
C CYS A 46 4.28 7.68 1.57
N GLY A 47 4.21 7.47 2.90
CA GLY A 47 3.36 8.25 3.80
C GLY A 47 1.86 8.01 3.59
N VAL A 48 1.48 6.80 3.20
CA VAL A 48 0.07 6.35 3.10
C VAL A 48 -0.27 5.59 4.38
N PRO A 49 -1.25 6.06 5.17
CA PRO A 49 -1.63 5.36 6.39
C PRO A 49 -2.22 3.99 6.04
N TYR A 50 -1.88 2.99 6.85
CA TYR A 50 -2.57 1.71 6.76
C TYR A 50 -3.99 1.89 7.29
N PRO A 51 -5.02 1.56 6.50
CA PRO A 51 -6.37 1.97 6.84
C PRO A 51 -6.94 1.10 7.97
N SER A 52 -7.61 1.74 8.93
CA SER A 52 -8.41 1.06 9.96
C SER A 52 -9.83 0.86 9.44
N CYS A 53 -10.04 -0.27 8.79
CA CYS A 53 -11.31 -0.79 8.32
C CYS A 53 -11.46 -2.24 8.81
#